data_AF-A0A8S3XFV0-F1
#
_entry.id   AF-A0A8S3XFV0-F1
#
_cell.length_a   1.000
_cell.length_b   1.000
_cell.length_c   1.000
_cell.angle_alpha   90.00
_cell.angle_beta   90.00
_cell.angle_gamma   90.00
#
_symmetry.space_group_name_H-M   'P 1'
#
loop_
_entity.id
_entity.type
_entity.pdbx_description
1 polymer ?
#
loop_
_entity_poly.entity_id
_entity_poly.type
_entity_poly.pdbx_seq_one_letter_code
_entity_poly.pdbx_strand_id
1 'polypeptide(L)'
;MLRCLNCGLRVQRIQRHVVTTLPQELLIILSIWLRIDNLPMEDLLCHGCYVLIQNADVNTPRTLGHTNVCAGCGCSLKETRLHFLEENGPLYEYFPWIRSIQNGRDSYAVCHNCWRRASRQAAQDSQYEMAIPQLPSEPAPAPAYLPDQRSIESAPIYFPRYKRAASTSQHCIYTDCGPSFGAPLTSPVKKRKPTTLSVGEQEIIINVYKYVKNTWPEDVYPSNIKMVEKVSEISGVSKSTIYRVLNVYRDSHKIPEKGIINIHTSSEDTSDDCTE
;
A
#
# COMPACT_ATOMS: atom_id res chain seq x y z
N MET A 1 -10.81 0.57 -14.51
CA MET A 1 -9.73 0.83 -13.51
C MET A 1 -8.72 1.75 -14.15
N LEU A 2 -8.49 2.96 -13.62
CA LEU A 2 -7.63 3.96 -14.28
C LEU A 2 -6.16 3.52 -14.27
N ARG A 3 -5.61 3.25 -15.46
CA ARG A 3 -4.22 2.83 -15.66
C ARG A 3 -3.53 3.71 -16.70
N CYS A 4 -2.21 3.81 -16.57
CA CYS A 4 -1.38 4.47 -17.56
C CYS A 4 -1.31 3.61 -18.83
N LEU A 5 -1.60 4.19 -19.98
CA LEU A 5 -1.54 3.53 -21.28
C LEU A 5 -0.11 3.04 -21.60
N ASN A 6 0.92 3.84 -21.31
CA ASN A 6 2.30 3.45 -21.59
C ASN A 6 2.86 2.42 -20.59
N CYS A 7 2.71 2.60 -19.28
CA CYS A 7 3.37 1.73 -18.29
C CYS A 7 2.43 0.81 -17.47
N GLY A 8 1.12 0.84 -17.72
CA GLY A 8 0.11 0.02 -17.02
C GLY A 8 -0.12 0.35 -15.56
N LEU A 9 0.62 1.30 -15.00
CA LEU A 9 0.56 1.66 -13.59
C LEU A 9 -0.82 2.20 -13.25
N ARG A 10 -1.35 1.88 -12.07
CA ARG A 10 -2.59 2.50 -11.60
C ARG A 10 -2.36 3.99 -11.35
N VAL A 11 -3.15 4.84 -12.02
CA VAL A 11 -2.98 6.31 -11.97
C VAL A 11 -3.94 7.02 -11.01
N GLN A 12 -4.62 6.27 -10.13
CA GLN A 12 -5.61 6.84 -9.19
C GLN A 12 -5.02 7.86 -8.22
N ARG A 13 -3.75 7.70 -7.83
CA ARG A 13 -3.08 8.51 -6.78
C ARG A 13 -1.93 9.36 -7.30
N ILE A 14 -1.70 9.36 -8.61
CA ILE A 14 -0.61 10.11 -9.23
C ILE A 14 -1.17 11.05 -10.29
N GLN A 15 -0.41 12.11 -10.59
CA GLN A 15 -0.76 13.04 -11.65
C GLN A 15 -0.84 12.30 -12.99
N ARG A 16 -1.85 12.68 -13.78
CA ARG A 16 -2.22 12.01 -15.02
C ARG A 16 -2.61 13.02 -16.09
N HIS A 17 -2.44 12.63 -17.34
CA HIS A 17 -2.70 13.40 -18.54
C HIS A 17 -3.65 12.59 -19.41
N VAL A 18 -4.72 13.20 -19.92
CA VAL A 18 -5.68 12.53 -20.81
C VAL A 18 -5.11 12.52 -22.22
N VAL A 19 -5.25 11.41 -22.94
CA VAL A 19 -4.67 11.28 -24.29
C VAL A 19 -5.19 12.35 -25.24
N THR A 20 -6.48 12.71 -25.18
CA THR A 20 -7.07 13.82 -25.95
C THR A 20 -6.37 15.17 -25.79
N THR A 21 -5.69 15.40 -24.66
CA THR A 21 -5.05 16.70 -24.35
C THR A 21 -3.60 16.78 -24.80
N LEU A 22 -3.05 15.69 -25.34
CA LEU A 22 -1.67 15.65 -25.83
C LEU A 22 -1.54 16.39 -27.16
N PRO A 23 -0.43 17.15 -27.36
CA PRO A 23 -0.07 17.66 -28.67
C PRO A 23 0.07 16.54 -29.70
N GLN A 24 -0.24 16.84 -30.97
CA GLN A 24 -0.20 15.86 -32.07
C GLN A 24 1.15 15.15 -32.20
N GLU A 25 2.25 15.87 -31.98
CA GLU A 25 3.61 15.32 -32.02
C GLU A 25 3.81 14.22 -30.98
N LEU A 26 3.30 14.42 -29.76
CA LEU A 26 3.40 13.44 -28.68
C LEU A 26 2.48 12.23 -28.93
N LEU A 27 1.34 12.44 -29.60
CA LEU A 27 0.46 11.36 -30.03
C LEU A 27 1.14 10.44 -31.04
N ILE A 28 1.91 11.00 -31.99
CA ILE A 28 2.68 10.23 -32.97
C ILE A 28 3.77 9.40 -32.27
N ILE A 29 4.52 9.99 -31.33
CA ILE A 29 5.54 9.23 -30.59
C ILE A 29 4.89 8.10 -29.78
N LEU A 30 3.76 8.40 -29.11
CA LEU A 30 3.04 7.40 -28.31
C LEU A 30 2.47 6.26 -29.16
N SER A 31 1.93 6.55 -30.36
CA SER A 31 1.41 5.52 -31.26
C SER A 31 2.52 4.59 -31.75
N ILE A 32 3.69 5.15 -32.09
CA ILE A 32 4.89 4.38 -32.48
C ILE A 32 5.38 3.51 -31.33
N TRP A 33 5.50 4.07 -30.13
CA TRP A 33 5.93 3.33 -28.94
C TRP A 33 5.01 2.15 -28.63
N LEU A 34 3.70 2.35 -28.74
CA LEU A 34 2.73 1.32 -28.44
C LEU A 34 2.48 0.36 -29.60
N ARG A 35 2.89 0.72 -30.82
CA ARG A 35 2.56 0.03 -32.07
C ARG A 35 1.04 -0.07 -32.26
N ILE A 36 0.34 1.05 -32.06
CA ILE A 36 -1.12 1.15 -32.19
C ILE A 36 -1.44 2.31 -33.13
N ASP A 37 -2.19 2.04 -34.20
CA ASP A 37 -2.56 3.06 -35.19
C ASP A 37 -3.55 4.10 -34.63
N ASN A 38 -4.49 3.65 -33.79
CA ASN A 38 -5.53 4.50 -33.20
C ASN A 38 -5.42 4.49 -31.68
N LEU A 39 -4.92 5.57 -31.11
CA LEU A 39 -4.80 5.72 -29.66
C LEU A 39 -6.19 5.89 -29.02
N PRO A 40 -6.48 5.18 -27.92
CA PRO A 40 -7.70 5.40 -27.14
C PRO A 40 -7.64 6.78 -26.50
N MET A 41 -8.42 7.72 -27.04
CA MET A 41 -8.35 9.14 -26.68
C MET A 41 -8.77 9.42 -25.22
N GLU A 42 -9.65 8.59 -24.66
CA GLU A 42 -10.11 8.71 -23.27
C GLU A 42 -9.15 8.11 -22.24
N ASP A 43 -8.11 7.40 -22.69
CA ASP A 43 -7.12 6.80 -21.81
C ASP A 43 -6.18 7.84 -21.20
N LEU A 44 -5.38 7.37 -20.25
CA LEU A 44 -4.58 8.21 -19.38
C LEU A 44 -3.09 7.85 -19.50
N LEU A 45 -2.23 8.86 -19.47
CA LEU A 45 -0.81 8.72 -19.19
C LEU A 45 -0.52 9.18 -17.77
N CYS A 46 0.33 8.44 -17.05
CA CYS A 46 0.91 8.97 -15.82
C CYS A 46 1.91 10.09 -16.14
N HIS A 47 2.11 11.01 -15.20
CA HIS A 47 3.00 12.14 -15.41
C HIS A 47 4.45 11.71 -15.75
N GLY A 48 4.97 10.66 -15.12
CA GLY A 48 6.29 10.14 -15.48
C GLY A 48 6.42 9.70 -16.95
N CYS A 49 5.39 9.06 -17.51
CA CYS A 49 5.41 8.68 -18.93
C CYS A 49 5.21 9.89 -19.85
N TYR A 50 4.41 10.87 -19.43
CA TYR A 50 4.23 12.12 -20.16
C TYR A 50 5.55 12.88 -20.32
N VAL A 51 6.31 13.04 -19.22
CA VAL A 51 7.62 13.72 -19.25
C VAL A 51 8.61 12.98 -20.15
N LEU A 52 8.59 11.64 -20.15
CA LEU A 52 9.46 10.89 -21.06
C LEU A 52 9.13 11.14 -22.53
N ILE A 53 7.85 11.16 -22.88
CA ILE A 53 7.42 11.39 -24.27
C ILE A 53 7.72 12.83 -24.70
N GLN A 54 7.59 13.81 -23.80
CA GLN A 54 7.96 15.20 -24.09
C GLN A 54 9.44 15.36 -24.46
N ASN A 55 10.31 14.51 -23.91
CA ASN A 55 11.75 14.55 -24.16
C ASN A 55 12.19 13.52 -25.22
N ALA A 56 11.24 12.82 -25.84
CA ALA A 56 11.52 11.78 -26.82
C ALA A 56 11.43 12.31 -28.26
N ASP A 57 12.17 11.63 -29.12
CA ASP A 57 12.05 11.68 -30.59
C ASP A 57 11.27 10.45 -31.08
N VAL A 58 10.71 10.54 -32.29
CA VAL A 58 10.17 9.43 -33.10
C VAL A 58 11.10 8.21 -33.14
N ASN A 59 12.42 8.41 -33.17
CA ASN A 59 13.40 7.31 -33.17
C ASN A 59 13.76 6.81 -31.76
N THR A 60 13.31 7.50 -30.71
CA THR A 60 13.64 7.10 -29.33
C THR A 60 12.93 5.79 -29.01
N PRO A 61 13.65 4.76 -28.54
CA PRO A 61 13.00 3.50 -28.15
C PRO A 61 12.04 3.76 -26.99
N ARG A 62 10.97 2.96 -26.94
CA ARG A 62 9.97 3.08 -25.88
C ARG A 62 10.62 2.96 -24.51
N THR A 63 10.35 3.94 -23.66
CA THR A 63 10.77 3.95 -22.26
C THR A 63 9.56 4.04 -21.33
N LEU A 64 9.73 3.53 -20.11
CA LEU A 64 8.68 3.50 -19.10
C LEU A 64 8.97 4.52 -18.00
N GLY A 65 8.01 5.40 -17.72
CA GLY A 65 8.17 6.48 -16.72
C GLY A 65 8.35 6.00 -15.28
N HIS A 66 8.06 4.72 -15.02
CA HIS A 66 8.18 4.13 -13.70
C HIS A 66 8.94 2.81 -13.80
N THR A 67 10.16 2.81 -13.29
CA THR A 67 10.98 1.62 -13.04
C THR A 67 10.81 1.19 -11.59
N ASN A 68 11.07 -0.08 -11.27
CA ASN A 68 10.99 -0.61 -9.90
C ASN A 68 9.63 -0.41 -9.21
N VAL A 69 8.54 -0.61 -9.95
CA VAL A 69 7.17 -0.60 -9.43
C VAL A 69 6.49 -1.93 -9.70
N CYS A 70 5.71 -2.38 -8.73
CA CYS A 70 4.96 -3.63 -8.82
C CYS A 70 3.89 -3.54 -9.92
N ALA A 71 3.89 -4.47 -10.87
CA ALA A 71 2.88 -4.52 -11.93
C ALA A 71 1.44 -4.68 -11.40
N GLY A 72 1.28 -5.37 -10.26
CA GLY A 72 0.06 -5.54 -9.48
C GLY A 72 -0.59 -4.26 -8.94
N CYS A 73 0.02 -3.71 -7.87
CA CYS A 73 -0.47 -2.57 -7.08
C CYS A 73 0.02 -1.21 -7.60
N GLY A 74 1.12 -1.16 -8.34
CA GLY A 74 1.86 0.07 -8.65
C GLY A 74 2.67 0.66 -7.50
N CYS A 75 2.84 -0.09 -6.40
CA CYS A 75 3.67 0.28 -5.27
C CYS A 75 5.16 0.10 -5.58
N SER A 76 6.01 0.92 -4.95
CA SER A 76 7.47 0.85 -5.10
C SER A 76 8.00 -0.53 -4.70
N LEU A 77 8.99 -1.01 -5.43
CA LEU A 77 9.72 -2.25 -5.14
C LEU A 77 11.10 -2.00 -4.51
N LYS A 78 11.53 -0.73 -4.38
CA LYS A 78 12.72 -0.41 -3.57
C LYS A 78 12.46 -0.94 -2.16
N GLU A 79 13.29 -1.85 -1.68
CA GLU A 79 13.24 -2.48 -0.35
C GLU A 79 12.09 -3.48 -0.10
N THR A 80 11.29 -3.82 -1.11
CA THR A 80 10.23 -4.83 -0.95
C THR A 80 10.64 -6.16 -1.55
N ARG A 81 10.32 -7.27 -0.86
CA ARG A 81 10.45 -8.61 -1.44
C ARG A 81 9.65 -8.68 -2.76
N LEU A 82 10.37 -8.87 -3.86
CA LEU A 82 9.83 -8.90 -5.21
C LEU A 82 9.79 -10.32 -5.75
N HIS A 83 8.86 -10.56 -6.67
CA HIS A 83 8.68 -11.81 -7.40
C HIS A 83 8.60 -11.47 -8.88
N PHE A 84 9.41 -12.12 -9.70
CA PHE A 84 9.35 -11.95 -11.14
C PHE A 84 8.23 -12.82 -11.70
N LEU A 85 7.51 -12.29 -12.69
CA LEU A 85 6.51 -13.01 -13.44
C LEU A 85 7.17 -13.54 -14.71
N GLU A 86 7.16 -14.85 -14.85
CA GLU A 86 7.57 -15.53 -16.08
C GLU A 86 6.49 -15.34 -17.15
N GLU A 87 6.93 -15.08 -18.37
CA GLU A 87 6.03 -15.04 -19.53
C GLU A 87 5.45 -16.44 -19.74
N ASN A 88 4.12 -16.56 -19.76
CA ASN A 88 3.36 -17.82 -19.76
C ASN A 88 3.37 -18.61 -18.44
N GLY A 89 3.89 -18.05 -17.34
CA GLY A 89 3.73 -18.66 -16.02
C GLY A 89 2.26 -18.63 -15.56
N PRO A 90 1.83 -19.57 -14.69
CA PRO A 90 0.44 -19.66 -14.23
C PRO A 90 -0.02 -18.38 -13.53
N LEU A 91 0.90 -17.65 -12.90
CA LEU A 91 0.60 -16.40 -12.21
C LEU A 91 0.49 -15.20 -13.16
N TYR A 92 1.01 -15.29 -14.38
CA TYR A 92 1.00 -14.19 -15.35
C TYR A 92 -0.43 -13.83 -15.79
N GLU A 93 -1.32 -14.82 -15.86
CA GLU A 93 -2.72 -14.66 -16.29
C GLU A 93 -3.54 -13.78 -15.34
N TYR A 94 -3.19 -13.80 -14.05
CA TYR A 94 -3.83 -12.99 -13.01
C TYR A 94 -3.46 -11.50 -13.07
N PHE A 95 -2.58 -11.11 -14.01
CA PHE A 95 -2.20 -9.74 -14.29
C PHE A 95 -2.45 -9.38 -15.76
N PRO A 96 -3.72 -9.40 -16.23
CA PRO A 96 -4.05 -9.36 -17.66
C PRO A 96 -3.58 -8.08 -18.36
N TRP A 97 -3.46 -6.97 -17.64
CA TRP A 97 -2.93 -5.71 -18.19
C TRP A 97 -1.43 -5.76 -18.50
N ILE A 98 -0.69 -6.76 -18.03
CA ILE A 98 0.71 -6.94 -18.39
C ILE A 98 0.82 -7.34 -19.87
N ARG A 99 -0.12 -8.15 -20.37
CA ARG A 99 -0.20 -8.54 -21.79
C ARG A 99 -0.32 -7.31 -22.70
N SER A 100 -1.14 -6.33 -22.33
CA SER A 100 -1.32 -5.10 -23.11
C SER A 100 -0.08 -4.19 -23.18
N ILE A 101 0.96 -4.44 -22.38
CA ILE A 101 2.16 -3.58 -22.27
C ILE A 101 3.37 -4.23 -22.95
N GLN A 102 3.25 -5.48 -23.42
CA GLN A 102 4.31 -6.44 -23.79
C GLN A 102 5.54 -5.91 -24.55
N ASN A 103 5.47 -4.77 -25.23
CA ASN A 103 6.58 -4.25 -26.05
C ASN A 103 7.60 -3.36 -25.30
N GLY A 104 8.02 -3.65 -24.06
CA GLY A 104 9.00 -2.76 -23.41
C GLY A 104 9.58 -3.13 -22.04
N ARG A 105 9.32 -4.32 -21.51
CA ARG A 105 9.94 -4.78 -20.26
C ARG A 105 10.36 -6.24 -20.41
N ASP A 106 11.66 -6.50 -20.26
CA ASP A 106 12.22 -7.86 -20.32
C ASP A 106 11.77 -8.72 -19.12
N SER A 107 11.29 -8.09 -18.05
CA SER A 107 10.69 -8.78 -16.92
C SER A 107 9.69 -7.90 -16.17
N TYR A 108 8.62 -8.51 -15.67
CA TYR A 108 7.65 -7.87 -14.80
C TYR A 108 7.84 -8.34 -13.37
N ALA A 109 8.07 -7.42 -12.45
CA ALA A 109 8.13 -7.71 -11.03
C ALA A 109 6.84 -7.31 -10.32
N VAL A 110 6.43 -8.11 -9.36
CA VAL A 110 5.31 -7.84 -8.44
C VAL A 110 5.79 -7.88 -6.99
N CYS A 111 5.14 -7.10 -6.12
CA CYS A 111 5.41 -7.16 -4.69
C CYS A 111 4.87 -8.48 -4.11
N HIS A 112 5.43 -8.89 -2.97
CA HIS A 112 5.02 -10.11 -2.28
C HIS A 112 3.51 -10.21 -2.00
N ASN A 113 2.85 -9.09 -1.69
CA ASN A 113 1.40 -9.08 -1.44
C ASN A 113 0.58 -9.37 -2.71
N CYS A 114 0.98 -8.80 -3.85
CA CYS A 114 0.35 -9.08 -5.13
C CYS A 114 0.60 -10.51 -5.58
N TRP A 115 1.82 -11.01 -5.37
CA TRP A 115 2.16 -12.41 -5.63
C TRP A 115 1.29 -13.36 -4.80
N ARG A 116 1.25 -13.21 -3.46
CA ARG A 116 0.40 -14.05 -2.59
C ARG A 116 -1.07 -14.01 -2.97
N ARG A 117 -1.57 -12.85 -3.41
CA ARG A 117 -2.96 -12.73 -3.85
C ARG A 117 -3.21 -13.52 -5.14
N ALA A 118 -2.32 -13.39 -6.13
CA ALA A 118 -2.41 -14.16 -7.36
C ALA A 118 -2.29 -15.66 -7.09
N SER A 119 -1.35 -16.08 -6.24
CA SER A 119 -1.19 -17.51 -5.89
C SER A 119 -2.42 -18.09 -5.19
N ARG A 120 -3.09 -17.32 -4.31
CA ARG A 120 -4.35 -17.77 -3.70
C ARG A 120 -5.47 -17.92 -4.73
N GLN A 121 -5.56 -16.98 -5.68
CA GLN A 121 -6.55 -17.08 -6.74
C GLN A 121 -6.28 -18.29 -7.63
N ALA A 122 -5.03 -18.50 -8.03
CA ALA A 122 -4.61 -19.67 -8.80
C ALA A 122 -4.97 -20.99 -8.10
N ALA A 123 -4.73 -21.08 -6.79
CA ALA A 123 -5.10 -22.26 -6.02
C ALA A 123 -6.63 -22.48 -5.96
N GLN A 124 -7.43 -21.40 -5.89
CA GLN A 124 -8.89 -21.50 -5.91
C GLN A 124 -9.42 -21.95 -7.27
N ASP A 125 -8.88 -21.39 -8.35
CA ASP A 125 -9.32 -21.70 -9.70
C ASP A 125 -8.98 -23.17 -10.06
N SER A 126 -7.81 -23.67 -9.66
CA SER A 126 -7.47 -25.09 -9.80
C SER A 126 -8.35 -26.03 -8.98
N GLN A 127 -8.82 -25.60 -7.79
CA GLN A 127 -9.76 -26.40 -7.00
C GLN A 127 -11.15 -26.43 -7.62
N TYR A 128 -11.59 -25.34 -8.25
CA TYR A 128 -12.88 -25.27 -8.93
C TYR A 128 -12.89 -26.09 -10.23
N GLU A 129 -11.75 -26.15 -10.94
CA GLU A 129 -11.60 -26.93 -12.17
C GLU A 129 -11.69 -28.45 -11.92
N MET A 130 -11.29 -28.93 -10.75
CA MET A 130 -11.52 -30.32 -10.31
C MET A 130 -12.95 -30.58 -9.79
N ALA A 131 -13.73 -29.53 -9.53
CA ALA A 131 -15.04 -29.62 -8.89
C ALA A 131 -16.22 -29.37 -9.85
N ILE A 132 -15.98 -29.24 -11.17
CA ILE A 132 -17.07 -29.21 -12.15
C ILE A 132 -17.79 -30.57 -12.07
N PRO A 133 -19.02 -30.65 -11.55
CA PRO A 133 -19.82 -31.86 -11.66
C PRO A 133 -20.08 -32.05 -13.14
N GLN A 134 -19.72 -33.22 -13.69
CA GLN A 134 -20.17 -33.59 -15.03
C GLN A 134 -21.67 -33.34 -15.10
N LEU A 135 -22.10 -32.54 -16.08
CA LEU A 135 -23.51 -32.31 -16.36
C LEU A 135 -24.18 -33.69 -16.46
N PRO A 136 -25.18 -34.03 -15.61
CA PRO A 136 -25.87 -35.29 -15.75
C PRO A 136 -26.50 -35.34 -17.12
N SER A 137 -26.12 -36.32 -17.92
CA SER A 137 -26.83 -36.69 -19.13
C SER A 137 -28.29 -36.99 -18.78
N GLU A 138 -29.20 -36.23 -19.39
CA GLU A 138 -30.63 -36.47 -19.57
C GLU A 138 -31.49 -36.73 -18.30
N PRO A 139 -32.55 -35.92 -18.04
CA PRO A 139 -33.33 -36.05 -16.83
C PRO A 139 -34.15 -37.36 -16.85
N ALA A 140 -33.80 -38.29 -15.96
CA ALA A 140 -34.68 -39.39 -15.61
C ALA A 140 -36.02 -38.83 -15.08
N PRO A 141 -37.16 -39.49 -15.39
CA PRO A 141 -38.48 -39.03 -14.96
C PRO A 141 -38.55 -38.87 -13.44
N ALA A 142 -39.06 -37.71 -13.02
CA ALA A 142 -39.08 -37.25 -11.63
C ALA A 142 -39.74 -38.27 -10.69
N PRO A 143 -39.05 -38.73 -9.62
CA PRO A 143 -39.70 -39.39 -8.50
C PRO A 143 -40.58 -38.39 -7.75
N ALA A 144 -41.75 -38.85 -7.30
CA ALA A 144 -42.69 -38.06 -6.52
C ALA A 144 -42.03 -37.38 -5.32
N TYR A 145 -42.28 -36.08 -5.16
CA TYR A 145 -41.83 -35.26 -4.05
C TYR A 145 -42.19 -35.91 -2.71
N LEU A 146 -41.17 -36.25 -1.91
CA LEU A 146 -41.29 -36.35 -0.46
C LEU A 146 -40.81 -35.02 0.15
N PRO A 147 -41.51 -34.48 1.15
CA PRO A 147 -41.12 -33.22 1.79
C PRO A 147 -39.77 -33.37 2.50
N ASP A 148 -38.84 -32.49 2.16
CA ASP A 148 -37.50 -32.41 2.72
C ASP A 148 -37.54 -31.93 4.18
N GLN A 149 -37.13 -32.80 5.11
CA GLN A 149 -36.99 -32.52 6.54
C GLN A 149 -35.51 -32.38 6.95
N ARG A 150 -34.68 -31.71 6.15
CA ARG A 150 -33.29 -31.41 6.56
C ARG A 150 -33.02 -29.92 6.70
N SER A 151 -33.70 -29.30 7.66
CA SER A 151 -33.06 -28.27 8.47
C SER A 151 -31.95 -28.94 9.29
N ILE A 152 -30.74 -29.00 8.74
CA ILE A 152 -29.56 -29.37 9.51
C ILE A 152 -29.33 -28.22 10.49
N GLU A 153 -29.90 -28.32 11.68
CA GLU A 153 -29.45 -27.60 12.86
C GLU A 153 -27.99 -27.97 13.07
N SER A 154 -27.09 -27.12 12.58
CA SER A 154 -25.67 -27.20 12.91
C SER A 154 -25.55 -27.08 14.43
N ALA A 155 -25.11 -28.16 15.08
CA ALA A 155 -24.92 -28.17 16.52
C ALA A 155 -24.05 -26.97 16.94
N PRO A 156 -24.46 -26.18 17.96
CA PRO A 156 -23.69 -25.04 18.42
C PRO A 156 -22.37 -25.54 19.00
N ILE A 157 -21.26 -25.22 18.34
CA ILE A 157 -19.92 -25.51 18.83
C ILE A 157 -19.68 -24.64 20.07
N TYR A 158 -19.69 -25.26 21.25
CA TYR A 158 -19.49 -24.59 22.54
C TYR A 158 -18.00 -24.54 22.86
N PHE A 159 -17.41 -23.34 22.83
CA PHE A 159 -16.07 -23.10 23.35
C PHE A 159 -16.17 -22.39 24.70
N PRO A 160 -15.77 -23.01 25.84
CA PRO A 160 -16.04 -22.50 27.19
C PRO A 160 -15.53 -21.10 27.52
N ARG A 161 -14.58 -20.57 26.73
CA ARG A 161 -13.96 -19.24 26.94
C ARG A 161 -14.18 -18.25 25.78
N TYR A 162 -15.04 -18.58 24.82
CA TYR A 162 -15.26 -17.74 23.64
C TYR A 162 -16.76 -17.50 23.44
N LYS A 163 -17.18 -16.23 23.46
CA LYS A 163 -18.54 -15.82 23.06
C LYS A 163 -18.45 -15.09 21.73
N ARG A 164 -19.33 -15.42 20.77
CA ARG A 164 -19.51 -14.62 19.55
C ARG A 164 -20.28 -13.35 19.89
N ALA A 165 -19.88 -12.22 19.32
CA ALA A 165 -20.74 -11.05 19.26
C ALA A 165 -21.93 -11.37 18.35
N ALA A 166 -23.15 -11.01 18.77
CA ALA A 166 -24.40 -11.44 18.12
C ALA A 166 -24.58 -10.94 16.67
N SER A 167 -23.65 -10.14 16.13
CA SER A 167 -23.83 -9.43 14.85
C SER A 167 -22.52 -9.09 14.13
N THR A 168 -21.57 -10.03 14.03
CA THR A 168 -20.38 -9.86 13.18
C THR A 168 -20.24 -10.98 12.15
N SER A 169 -19.75 -10.64 10.96
CA SER A 169 -19.46 -11.62 9.91
C SER A 169 -18.53 -12.73 10.42
N GLN A 170 -18.63 -13.93 9.83
CA GLN A 170 -18.15 -15.23 10.33
C GLN A 170 -16.66 -15.35 10.69
N HIS A 171 -15.88 -14.27 10.67
CA HIS A 171 -14.42 -14.28 10.79
C HIS A 171 -13.82 -13.39 11.90
N CYS A 172 -14.61 -12.86 12.83
CA CYS A 172 -14.07 -12.19 14.02
C CYS A 172 -14.18 -13.08 15.25
N ILE A 173 -13.02 -13.51 15.76
CA ILE A 173 -12.87 -14.17 17.07
C ILE A 173 -11.99 -13.23 17.90
N TYR A 174 -12.49 -12.79 19.06
CA TYR A 174 -11.69 -12.07 20.05
C TYR A 174 -11.24 -13.05 21.12
N THR A 175 -9.96 -13.00 21.49
CA THR A 175 -9.42 -13.64 22.68
C THR A 175 -9.64 -12.72 23.89
N ASP A 176 -9.97 -13.29 25.05
CA ASP A 176 -10.02 -12.65 26.38
C ASP A 176 -11.19 -11.69 26.68
N CYS A 177 -12.43 -12.10 26.42
CA CYS A 177 -13.59 -11.46 27.05
C CYS A 177 -13.78 -11.93 28.50
N GLY A 178 -13.00 -11.37 29.42
CA GLY A 178 -13.19 -11.55 30.86
C GLY A 178 -14.34 -10.71 31.44
N PRO A 179 -15.04 -11.17 32.48
CA PRO A 179 -16.11 -10.44 33.15
C PRO A 179 -15.52 -9.45 34.17
N SER A 180 -14.98 -8.33 33.72
CA SER A 180 -14.52 -7.29 34.63
C SER A 180 -14.58 -5.90 34.01
N PHE A 181 -15.52 -5.10 34.53
CA PHE A 181 -15.58 -3.64 34.55
C PHE A 181 -15.58 -2.87 33.22
N GLY A 182 -16.80 -2.54 32.75
CA GLY A 182 -17.26 -1.14 32.66
C GLY A 182 -16.43 -0.08 31.92
N ALA A 183 -15.58 -0.43 30.95
CA ALA A 183 -14.95 0.58 30.10
C ALA A 183 -15.91 0.99 28.95
N PRO A 184 -16.13 2.29 28.68
CA PRO A 184 -16.90 2.72 27.51
C PRO A 184 -16.19 2.20 26.26
N LEU A 185 -16.97 1.58 25.37
CA LEU A 185 -16.52 1.10 24.07
C LEU A 185 -15.99 2.29 23.24
N THR A 186 -14.70 2.61 23.37
CA THR A 186 -14.04 3.46 22.38
C THR A 186 -13.96 2.65 21.11
N SER A 187 -14.77 3.05 20.13
CA SER A 187 -14.77 2.50 18.77
C SER A 187 -13.34 2.35 18.23
N PRO A 188 -13.07 1.37 17.34
CA PRO A 188 -11.76 1.20 16.74
C PRO A 188 -11.28 2.54 16.20
N VAL A 189 -10.13 3.00 16.67
CA VAL A 189 -9.55 4.29 16.29
C VAL A 189 -9.37 4.28 14.78
N LYS A 190 -10.31 4.91 14.06
CA LYS A 190 -10.16 5.24 12.64
C LYS A 190 -8.77 5.88 12.53
N LYS A 191 -7.87 5.27 11.75
CA LYS A 191 -6.56 5.85 11.42
C LYS A 191 -6.84 7.26 10.87
N ARG A 192 -6.72 8.27 11.73
CA ARG A 192 -6.89 9.67 11.34
C ARG A 192 -5.82 9.92 10.30
N LYS A 193 -6.21 10.48 9.14
CA LYS A 193 -5.23 10.92 8.16
C LYS A 193 -4.24 11.83 8.91
N PRO A 194 -2.93 11.68 8.74
CA PRO A 194 -1.96 12.51 9.43
C PRO A 194 -2.31 13.97 9.12
N THR A 195 -2.73 14.71 10.15
CA THR A 195 -3.03 16.14 10.01
C THR A 195 -1.74 16.81 9.59
N THR A 196 -1.74 17.42 8.41
CA THR A 196 -0.63 18.25 7.96
C THR A 196 -0.64 19.52 8.80
N LEU A 197 0.42 19.73 9.58
CA LEU A 197 0.59 20.98 10.33
C LEU A 197 0.63 22.15 9.35
N SER A 198 -0.10 23.21 9.68
CA SER A 198 -0.01 24.50 9.00
C SER A 198 1.40 25.09 9.13
N VAL A 199 1.75 26.01 8.22
CA VAL A 199 3.07 26.67 8.23
C VAL A 199 3.30 27.39 9.57
N GLY A 200 2.28 28.05 10.12
CA GLY A 200 2.35 28.72 11.42
C GLY A 200 2.59 27.76 12.59
N GLU A 201 1.95 26.59 12.59
CA GLU A 201 2.21 25.57 13.63
C GLU A 201 3.63 25.01 13.55
N GLN A 202 4.15 24.82 12.33
CA GLN A 202 5.54 24.39 12.14
C GLN A 202 6.52 25.44 12.66
N GLU A 203 6.26 26.72 12.40
CA GLU A 203 7.09 27.83 12.87
C GLU A 203 7.10 27.95 14.40
N ILE A 204 5.95 27.75 15.06
CA ILE A 204 5.88 27.71 16.53
C ILE A 204 6.77 26.59 17.09
N ILE A 205 6.69 25.37 16.53
CA ILE A 205 7.53 24.25 16.96
C ILE A 205 9.02 24.58 16.79
N ILE A 206 9.40 25.19 15.67
CA ILE A 206 10.80 25.59 15.40
C ILE A 206 11.27 26.65 16.41
N ASN A 207 10.44 27.64 16.71
CA ASN A 207 10.79 28.70 17.66
C ASN A 207 10.92 28.16 19.09
N VAL A 208 10.03 27.26 19.51
CA VAL A 208 10.15 26.56 20.80
C VAL A 208 11.43 25.72 20.85
N TYR A 209 11.76 24.99 19.78
CA TYR A 209 13.00 24.23 19.71
C TYR A 209 14.24 25.13 19.84
N LYS A 210 14.28 26.27 19.14
CA LYS A 210 15.38 27.25 19.25
C LYS A 210 15.50 27.80 20.67
N TYR A 211 14.37 28.15 21.29
CA TYR A 211 14.34 28.60 22.68
C TYR A 211 14.92 27.55 23.62
N VAL A 212 14.40 26.31 23.57
CA VAL A 212 14.88 25.20 24.40
C VAL A 212 16.38 25.00 24.19
N LYS A 213 16.85 24.93 22.94
CA LYS A 213 18.27 24.75 22.61
C LYS A 213 19.15 25.85 23.20
N ASN A 214 18.73 27.12 23.11
CA ASN A 214 19.51 28.24 23.63
C ASN A 214 19.55 28.28 25.17
N THR A 215 18.53 27.73 25.82
CA THR A 215 18.45 27.63 27.29
C THR A 215 18.88 26.27 27.83
N TRP A 216 19.37 25.37 26.96
CA TRP A 216 19.66 24.00 27.33
C TRP A 216 21.02 23.89 28.02
N PRO A 217 21.11 23.34 29.24
CA PRO A 217 22.39 23.12 29.90
C PRO A 217 23.09 21.92 29.22
N GLU A 218 23.95 22.22 28.24
CA GLU A 218 24.69 21.22 27.45
C GLU A 218 25.61 20.34 28.31
N ASP A 219 26.08 20.87 29.43
CA ASP A 219 26.90 20.20 30.44
C ASP A 219 26.13 19.11 31.21
N VAL A 220 24.84 19.30 31.43
CA VAL A 220 23.99 18.37 32.21
C VAL A 220 23.25 17.37 31.31
N TYR A 221 22.86 17.78 30.10
CA TYR A 221 22.04 16.94 29.22
C TYR A 221 22.57 16.95 27.77
N PRO A 222 23.54 16.08 27.43
CA PRO A 222 24.14 16.08 26.10
C PRO A 222 23.23 15.55 24.97
N SER A 223 22.08 14.94 25.32
CA SER A 223 21.25 14.25 24.33
C SER A 223 20.19 15.16 23.70
N ASN A 224 20.19 15.19 22.35
CA ASN A 224 19.13 15.80 21.54
C ASN A 224 17.74 15.20 21.82
N ILE A 225 17.68 13.96 22.30
CA ILE A 225 16.41 13.29 22.62
C ILE A 225 15.71 14.05 23.75
N LYS A 226 16.41 14.36 24.84
CA LYS A 226 15.86 15.08 25.99
C LYS A 226 15.39 16.50 25.63
N MET A 227 16.09 17.17 24.69
CA MET A 227 15.61 18.44 24.14
C MET A 227 14.27 18.27 23.42
N VAL A 228 14.14 17.26 22.56
CA VAL A 228 12.87 16.98 21.84
C VAL A 228 11.75 16.61 22.82
N GLU A 229 12.05 15.90 23.91
CA GLU A 229 11.09 15.64 24.98
C GLU A 229 10.60 16.93 25.63
N LYS A 230 11.51 17.86 25.94
CA LYS A 230 11.13 19.14 26.52
C LYS A 230 10.31 20.01 25.56
N VAL A 231 10.65 20.01 24.28
CA VAL A 231 9.86 20.69 23.24
C VAL A 231 8.48 20.05 23.11
N SER A 232 8.38 18.73 23.22
CA SER A 232 7.12 17.99 23.20
C SER A 232 6.22 18.38 24.38
N GLU A 233 6.80 18.49 25.57
CA GLU A 233 6.12 18.94 26.78
C GLU A 233 5.59 20.39 26.64
N ILE A 234 6.41 21.32 26.15
CA ILE A 234 6.04 22.74 26.01
C ILE A 234 4.99 22.97 24.92
N SER A 235 5.17 22.33 23.76
CA SER A 235 4.30 22.56 22.59
C SER A 235 3.01 21.72 22.60
N GLY A 236 2.93 20.68 23.44
CA GLY A 236 1.83 19.71 23.41
C GLY A 236 1.81 18.84 22.14
N VAL A 237 2.89 18.88 21.34
CA VAL A 237 3.00 18.13 20.09
C VAL A 237 3.79 16.85 20.34
N SER A 238 3.37 15.75 19.72
CA SER A 238 4.06 14.45 19.82
C SER A 238 5.51 14.52 19.29
N LYS A 239 6.44 13.84 19.97
CA LYS A 239 7.88 13.75 19.60
C LYS A 239 8.11 13.42 18.12
N SER A 240 7.35 12.48 17.55
CA SER A 240 7.46 12.07 16.13
C SER A 240 7.16 13.20 15.15
N THR A 241 6.18 14.04 15.47
CA THR A 241 5.82 15.22 14.67
C THR A 241 6.91 16.29 14.77
N ILE A 242 7.49 16.50 15.95
CA ILE A 242 8.62 17.43 16.14
C ILE A 242 9.82 16.98 15.29
N TYR A 243 10.18 15.71 15.30
CA TYR A 243 11.26 15.18 14.46
C TYR A 243 11.02 15.43 12.96
N ARG A 244 9.78 15.23 12.49
CA ARG A 244 9.42 15.50 11.09
C ARG A 244 9.61 16.97 10.74
N VAL A 245 9.14 17.89 11.58
CA VAL A 245 9.28 19.34 11.37
C VAL A 245 10.76 19.75 11.38
N LEU A 246 11.54 19.26 12.34
CA LEU A 246 12.96 19.58 12.45
C LEU A 246 13.78 19.05 11.27
N ASN A 247 13.46 17.86 10.73
CA ASN A 247 14.11 17.34 9.53
C ASN A 247 13.85 18.24 8.31
N VAL A 248 12.60 18.63 8.07
CA VAL A 248 12.24 19.54 6.97
C VAL A 248 12.95 20.89 7.13
N TYR A 249 13.00 21.41 8.36
CA TYR A 249 13.70 22.66 8.67
C TYR A 249 15.20 22.58 8.37
N ARG A 250 15.85 21.49 8.80
CA ARG A 250 17.28 21.23 8.56
C ARG A 250 17.60 21.17 7.06
N ASP A 251 16.80 20.42 6.30
CA ASP A 251 16.99 20.26 4.86
C ASP A 251 16.86 21.60 4.11
N SER A 252 15.97 22.48 4.60
CA SER A 252 15.73 23.80 4.00
C SER A 252 16.81 24.83 4.31
N HIS A 253 17.53 24.69 5.43
CA HIS A 253 18.48 25.72 5.91
C HIS A 253 19.96 25.33 5.78
N LYS A 254 20.28 24.15 5.22
CA LYS A 254 21.66 23.67 4.98
C LYS A 254 22.64 24.01 6.13
N ILE A 255 22.24 23.75 7.37
CA ILE A 255 23.11 23.99 8.52
C ILE A 255 24.30 23.02 8.39
N PRO A 256 25.56 23.52 8.36
CA PRO A 256 26.72 22.65 8.17
C PRO A 256 26.78 21.59 9.28
N GLU A 257 26.92 20.33 8.87
CA GLU A 257 26.80 19.07 9.64
C GLU A 257 27.73 18.89 10.85
N LYS A 258 28.38 19.94 11.35
CA LYS A 258 29.26 19.80 12.52
C LYS A 258 28.43 19.72 13.80
N GLY A 259 27.97 18.52 14.12
CA GLY A 259 27.65 18.12 15.50
C GLY A 259 26.42 17.25 15.76
N ILE A 260 25.79 16.58 14.78
CA ILE A 260 24.59 15.78 15.08
C ILE A 260 24.64 14.37 14.47
N ILE A 261 24.74 13.39 15.38
CA ILE A 261 24.80 11.95 15.17
C ILE A 261 23.53 11.44 14.48
N ASN A 262 23.72 10.53 13.51
CA ASN A 262 22.67 9.72 12.89
C ASN A 262 21.92 8.90 13.94
N ILE A 263 20.65 9.24 14.18
CA ILE A 263 19.75 8.41 14.98
C ILE A 263 19.23 7.30 14.07
N HIS A 264 19.95 6.17 14.02
CA HIS A 264 19.31 4.91 13.67
C HIS A 264 18.32 4.58 14.79
N THR A 265 17.04 4.49 14.46
CA THR A 265 16.02 3.91 15.33
C THR A 265 16.28 2.41 15.43
N SER A 266 17.14 2.00 16.37
CA SER A 266 17.19 0.63 16.87
C SER A 266 16.00 0.41 17.79
N SER A 267 15.07 -0.43 17.36
CA SER A 267 14.11 -1.07 18.25
C SER A 267 14.89 -2.02 19.17
N GLU A 268 15.08 -1.65 20.42
CA GLU A 268 15.54 -2.58 21.46
C GLU A 268 14.37 -3.48 21.85
N ASP A 269 14.56 -4.77 21.59
CA ASP A 269 13.78 -5.88 22.12
C ASP A 269 14.00 -5.95 23.64
N THR A 270 12.95 -5.72 24.42
CA THR A 270 12.90 -6.14 25.82
C THR A 270 12.53 -7.63 25.86
N SER A 271 13.54 -8.49 25.94
CA SER A 271 13.42 -9.85 26.42
C SER A 271 13.40 -9.82 27.95
N ASP A 272 12.22 -9.97 28.54
CA ASP A 272 12.11 -10.28 29.97
C ASP A 272 12.40 -11.77 30.17
N ASP A 273 13.54 -12.01 30.80
CA ASP A 273 13.98 -13.27 31.38
C ASP A 273 13.32 -13.41 32.76
N CYS A 274 12.41 -14.37 32.90
CA CYS A 274 11.87 -14.77 34.21
C CYS A 274 12.50 -16.10 34.59
N THR A 275 13.48 -16.04 35.49
CA THR A 275 13.92 -17.17 36.30
C THR A 275 13.39 -17.03 37.73
N GLU A 276 13.00 -18.19 38.27
CA GLU A 276 12.39 -18.52 39.59
C GLU A 276 10.86 -18.53 39.70
#